data_AF-N9SQY4-F1
#
_entry.id   AF-N9SQY4-F1
#
_cell.length_a   1.000
_cell.length_b   1.000
_cell.length_c   1.000
_cell.angle_alpha   90.00
_cell.angle_beta   90.00
_cell.angle_gamma   90.00
#
_symmetry.space_group_name_H-M   'P 1'
#
loop_
_entity.id
_entity.type
_entity.pdbx_description
1 polymer ?
#
loop_
_entity_poly.entity_id
_entity_poly.type
_entity_poly.pdbx_seq_one_letter_code
_entity_poly.pdbx_strand_id
1 'polypeptide(L)'
;MENNYQKYAKLHLLNIIFLSISYVFSFIMFIILFSKADSQAANMSSSTINFNSLLNINISWLFIAGILYIICFVLQIIGTVYAYKVNSTVGMILYIVGFFVFVCGLIGAIFSLIDVKKKIKINNDVSISPNTGL
;
A
#
# COMPACT_ATOMS: atom_id res chain seq x y z
N MET A 1 11.26 -21.60 -14.21
CA MET A 1 11.41 -20.47 -13.27
C MET A 1 10.51 -19.27 -13.58
N GLU A 2 9.95 -19.16 -14.79
CA GLU A 2 9.15 -18.02 -15.26
C GLU A 2 7.87 -17.74 -14.42
N ASN A 3 7.23 -18.80 -13.92
CA ASN A 3 5.98 -18.69 -13.14
C ASN A 3 6.14 -17.94 -11.80
N ASN A 4 7.32 -18.00 -11.17
CA ASN A 4 7.55 -17.38 -9.87
C ASN A 4 7.67 -15.84 -9.97
N TYR A 5 8.35 -15.34 -11.01
CA TYR A 5 8.50 -13.90 -11.21
C TYR A 5 7.18 -13.22 -11.59
N GLN A 6 6.36 -13.88 -12.42
CA GLN A 6 5.02 -13.39 -12.74
C GLN A 6 4.13 -13.32 -11.48
N LYS A 7 4.24 -14.29 -10.57
CA LYS A 7 3.55 -14.25 -9.27
C LYS A 7 4.00 -13.05 -8.42
N TYR A 8 5.30 -12.75 -8.37
CA TYR A 8 5.83 -11.60 -7.64
C TYR A 8 5.36 -10.26 -8.24
N ALA A 9 5.31 -10.16 -9.57
CA ALA A 9 4.78 -8.97 -10.24
C ALA A 9 3.31 -8.72 -9.88
N LYS A 10 2.46 -9.76 -9.89
CA LYS A 10 1.05 -9.66 -9.48
C LYS A 10 0.89 -9.20 -8.04
N LEU A 11 1.74 -9.67 -7.13
CA LEU A 11 1.72 -9.28 -5.73
C LEU A 11 2.13 -7.82 -5.50
N HIS A 12 3.18 -7.35 -6.16
CA HIS A 12 3.54 -5.92 -6.07
C HIS A 12 2.48 -5.02 -6.69
N LEU A 13 1.82 -5.46 -7.77
CA LEU A 13 0.68 -4.75 -8.37
C LEU A 13 -0.50 -4.67 -7.39
N LEU A 14 -0.86 -5.79 -6.74
CA LEU A 14 -1.88 -5.82 -5.70
C LEU A 14 -1.53 -4.87 -4.56
N ASN A 15 -0.27 -4.83 -4.14
CA ASN A 15 0.17 -3.93 -3.08
C ASN A 15 -0.04 -2.46 -3.47
N ILE A 16 0.32 -2.07 -4.69
CA ILE A 16 0.07 -0.71 -5.22
C ILE A 16 -1.42 -0.38 -5.19
N ILE A 17 -2.27 -1.30 -5.67
CA ILE A 17 -3.72 -1.09 -5.74
C ILE A 17 -4.31 -0.92 -4.34
N PHE A 18 -4.04 -1.85 -3.43
CA PHE A 18 -4.58 -1.81 -2.07
C PHE A 18 -4.06 -0.62 -1.26
N LEU A 19 -2.77 -0.28 -1.38
CA LEU A 19 -2.22 0.94 -0.78
C LEU A 19 -2.92 2.19 -1.32
N SER A 20 -3.16 2.26 -2.64
CA SER A 20 -3.86 3.41 -3.25
C SER A 20 -5.32 3.52 -2.79
N ILE A 21 -6.04 2.40 -2.74
CA ILE A 21 -7.43 2.37 -2.25
C ILE A 21 -7.49 2.83 -0.79
N SER A 22 -6.56 2.34 0.05
CA SER A 22 -6.48 2.73 1.45
C SER A 22 -6.21 4.22 1.65
N TYR A 23 -5.42 4.82 0.77
CA TYR A 23 -5.15 6.25 0.80
C TYR A 23 -6.38 7.09 0.44
N VAL A 24 -7.07 6.74 -0.65
CA VAL A 24 -8.32 7.42 -1.04
C VAL A 24 -9.33 7.32 0.10
N PHE A 25 -9.45 6.14 0.71
CA PHE A 25 -10.37 5.93 1.83
C PHE A 25 -9.97 6.74 3.08
N SER A 26 -8.68 6.80 3.42
CA SER A 26 -8.16 7.57 4.55
C SER A 26 -8.32 9.08 4.33
N PHE A 27 -8.15 9.56 3.10
CA PHE A 27 -8.37 10.97 2.75
C PHE A 27 -9.84 11.36 2.83
N ILE A 28 -10.74 10.50 2.33
CA ILE A 28 -12.20 10.68 2.50
C ILE A 28 -12.57 10.67 3.99
N MET A 29 -11.97 9.78 4.79
CA MET A 29 -12.16 9.75 6.25
C MET A 29 -11.75 11.09 6.88
N PHE A 30 -10.57 11.60 6.52
CA PHE A 30 -10.09 12.89 7.01
C PHE A 30 -11.07 14.02 6.69
N ILE A 31 -11.58 14.10 5.45
CA ILE A 31 -12.58 15.10 5.06
C ILE A 31 -13.86 14.97 5.89
N ILE A 32 -14.41 13.75 6.03
CA ILE A 32 -15.65 13.52 6.79
C ILE A 32 -15.47 13.91 8.26
N LEU A 33 -14.34 13.55 8.87
CA LEU A 33 -14.02 13.90 10.25
C LEU A 33 -13.87 15.42 10.42
N PHE A 34 -13.18 16.07 9.49
CA PHE A 34 -12.96 17.51 9.54
C PHE A 34 -14.27 18.30 9.34
N SER A 35 -15.11 17.92 8.37
CA SER A 35 -16.42 18.54 8.16
C SER A 35 -17.39 18.32 9.32
N LYS A 36 -17.33 17.16 9.99
CA LYS A 36 -18.11 16.91 11.21
C LYS A 36 -17.57 17.68 12.41
N ALA A 37 -16.26 17.81 12.55
CA ALA A 37 -15.65 18.60 13.61
C ALA A 37 -15.98 20.09 13.45
N ASP A 38 -15.92 20.62 12.22
CA ASP A 38 -16.23 22.02 11.90
C ASP A 38 -17.72 22.35 12.14
N SER A 39 -18.64 21.51 11.68
CA SER A 39 -20.08 21.68 11.93
C SER A 39 -20.46 21.54 13.40
N GLN A 40 -19.73 20.75 14.21
CA GLN A 40 -19.94 20.71 15.66
C GLN A 40 -19.33 21.93 16.36
N ALA A 41 -18.15 22.38 15.94
CA ALA A 41 -17.50 23.58 16.49
C ALA A 41 -18.34 24.85 16.25
N ALA A 42 -19.00 24.97 15.08
CA ALA A 42 -19.89 26.08 14.76
C ALA A 42 -21.18 26.12 15.63
N ASN A 43 -21.57 24.99 16.23
CA ASN A 43 -22.79 24.85 17.03
C ASN A 43 -22.54 24.78 18.55
N MET A 44 -21.28 24.86 18.99
CA MET A 44 -20.92 24.75 20.41
C MET A 44 -20.73 26.13 21.05
N SER A 45 -21.61 26.48 21.99
CA SER A 45 -21.30 27.49 23.01
C SER A 45 -20.17 26.97 23.91
N SER A 46 -19.33 27.90 24.37
CA SER A 46 -17.90 27.75 24.66
C SER A 46 -17.46 26.82 25.82
N SER A 47 -18.19 25.78 26.23
CA SER A 47 -17.80 25.03 27.43
C SER A 47 -18.06 23.52 27.47
N THR A 48 -18.60 22.89 26.43
CA THR A 48 -18.89 21.44 26.52
C THR A 48 -18.50 20.71 25.25
N ILE A 49 -17.22 20.33 25.12
CA ILE A 49 -16.81 19.33 24.12
C ILE A 49 -17.43 18.00 24.52
N ASN A 50 -18.61 17.72 23.99
CA ASN A 50 -19.33 16.48 24.22
C ASN A 50 -18.64 15.36 23.42
N PHE A 51 -17.73 14.62 24.05
CA PHE A 51 -17.03 13.48 23.43
C PHE A 51 -18.00 12.46 22.79
N ASN A 52 -19.24 12.37 23.27
CA ASN A 52 -20.27 11.50 22.69
C ASN A 52 -20.72 11.94 21.28
N SER A 53 -20.61 13.21 20.89
CA SER A 53 -21.00 13.66 19.53
C SER A 53 -19.91 13.37 18.49
N LEU A 54 -18.65 13.30 18.88
CA LEU A 54 -17.55 12.80 18.05
C LEU A 54 -17.57 11.27 17.95
N LEU A 55 -17.94 10.54 19.00
CA LEU A 55 -18.08 9.07 18.97
C LEU A 55 -19.28 8.56 18.15
N ASN A 56 -20.19 9.43 17.73
CA ASN A 56 -21.24 9.11 16.76
C ASN A 56 -20.72 9.08 15.30
N ILE A 57 -19.39 8.99 15.12
CA ILE A 57 -18.78 8.45 13.91
C ILE A 57 -19.21 6.99 13.81
N ASN A 58 -20.09 6.74 12.85
CA ASN A 58 -20.66 5.46 12.47
C ASN A 58 -19.63 4.31 12.65
N ILE A 59 -19.74 3.55 13.74
CA ILE A 59 -18.77 2.52 14.19
C ILE A 59 -18.42 1.55 13.06
N SER A 60 -19.38 1.25 12.19
CA SER A 60 -19.21 0.44 10.98
C SER A 60 -18.09 0.94 10.06
N TRP A 61 -17.90 2.26 9.94
CA TRP A 61 -16.87 2.86 9.09
C TRP A 61 -15.48 2.84 9.73
N LEU A 62 -15.40 3.04 11.05
CA LEU A 62 -14.16 2.88 11.83
C LEU A 62 -13.66 1.42 11.76
N PHE A 63 -14.60 0.47 11.81
CA PHE A 63 -14.33 -0.95 11.66
C PHE A 63 -13.79 -1.29 10.25
N ILE A 64 -14.42 -0.78 9.19
CA ILE A 64 -13.93 -0.95 7.81
C ILE A 64 -12.53 -0.35 7.63
N ALA A 65 -12.28 0.87 8.14
CA ALA A 65 -10.99 1.52 8.07
C ALA A 65 -9.89 0.70 8.79
N GLY A 66 -10.21 0.17 9.98
CA GLY A 66 -9.29 -0.69 10.74
C GLY A 66 -8.93 -1.97 9.98
N ILE A 67 -9.91 -2.66 9.40
CA ILE A 67 -9.66 -3.86 8.57
C ILE A 67 -8.78 -3.53 7.37
N LEU A 68 -9.06 -2.41 6.69
CA LEU A 68 -8.29 -1.98 5.52
C LEU A 68 -6.83 -1.71 5.88
N TYR A 69 -6.59 -1.14 7.05
CA TYR A 69 -5.24 -0.86 7.56
C TYR A 69 -4.48 -2.16 7.87
N ILE A 70 -5.14 -3.15 8.47
CA ILE A 70 -4.56 -4.48 8.72
C ILE A 70 -4.20 -5.17 7.40
N ILE A 71 -5.09 -5.12 6.40
CA ILE A 71 -4.81 -5.70 5.07
C ILE A 71 -3.58 -5.02 4.44
N CYS A 72 -3.49 -3.69 4.50
CA CYS A 72 -2.34 -2.94 3.98
C CYS A 72 -1.05 -3.30 4.70
N PHE A 73 -1.09 -3.45 6.03
CA PHE A 73 0.06 -3.86 6.84
C PHE A 73 0.58 -5.24 6.44
N VAL A 74 -0.32 -6.21 6.28
CA VAL A 74 0.03 -7.57 5.81
C VAL A 74 0.62 -7.51 4.39
N LEU A 75 0.03 -6.73 3.48
CA LEU A 75 0.54 -6.58 2.13
C LEU A 75 1.91 -5.90 2.08
N GLN A 76 2.21 -4.94 2.95
CA GLN A 76 3.56 -4.36 3.07
C GLN A 76 4.59 -5.36 3.58
N ILE A 77 4.27 -6.19 4.58
CA ILE A 77 5.16 -7.27 5.04
C ILE A 77 5.46 -8.22 3.87
N ILE A 78 4.41 -8.66 3.18
CA ILE A 78 4.52 -9.53 2.01
C ILE A 78 5.37 -8.86 0.92
N GLY A 79 5.13 -7.59 0.63
CA GLY A 79 5.91 -6.79 -0.32
C GLY A 79 7.39 -6.72 0.04
N THR A 80 7.72 -6.53 1.32
CA THR A 80 9.08 -6.48 1.84
C THR A 80 9.80 -7.82 1.62
N VAL A 81 9.17 -8.93 2.02
CA VAL A 81 9.72 -10.29 1.87
C VAL A 81 9.97 -10.62 0.39
N TYR A 82 9.06 -10.22 -0.50
CA TYR A 82 9.25 -10.44 -1.92
C TYR A 82 10.33 -9.55 -2.51
N ALA A 83 10.38 -8.25 -2.17
CA ALA A 83 11.44 -7.35 -2.61
C ALA A 83 12.84 -7.89 -2.24
N TYR A 84 12.97 -8.45 -1.02
CA TYR A 84 14.17 -9.17 -0.60
C TYR A 84 14.49 -10.36 -1.51
N LYS A 85 13.52 -11.22 -1.82
CA LYS A 85 13.72 -12.37 -2.73
C LYS A 85 14.14 -11.97 -4.15
N VAL A 86 13.77 -10.77 -4.60
CA VAL A 86 14.19 -10.26 -5.91
C VAL A 86 15.49 -9.45 -5.87
N ASN A 87 16.17 -9.38 -4.72
CA ASN A 87 17.35 -8.53 -4.48
C ASN A 87 17.10 -7.04 -4.80
N SER A 88 15.86 -6.55 -4.61
CA SER A 88 15.56 -5.12 -4.73
C SER A 88 15.76 -4.44 -3.37
N THR A 89 17.01 -4.11 -3.05
CA THR A 89 17.39 -3.47 -1.77
C THR A 89 16.65 -2.15 -1.55
N VAL A 90 16.53 -1.34 -2.61
CA VAL A 90 15.79 -0.08 -2.58
C VAL A 90 14.31 -0.31 -2.31
N GLY A 91 13.69 -1.30 -2.98
CA GLY A 91 12.32 -1.71 -2.73
C GLY A 91 12.08 -2.16 -1.29
N MET A 92 13.00 -2.95 -0.74
CA MET A 92 12.93 -3.44 0.64
C MET A 92 12.98 -2.30 1.67
N ILE A 93 13.95 -1.38 1.53
CA ILE A 93 14.06 -0.21 2.42
C ILE A 93 12.80 0.65 2.34
N LEU A 94 12.30 0.89 1.13
CA LEU A 94 11.11 1.70 0.92
C LEU A 94 9.83 1.05 1.45
N TYR A 95 9.73 -0.28 1.45
CA TYR A 95 8.64 -0.97 2.14
C TYR A 95 8.74 -0.86 3.67
N ILE A 96 9.95 -0.95 4.23
CA ILE A 96 10.18 -0.79 5.67
C ILE A 96 9.85 0.64 6.11
N VAL A 97 10.35 1.64 5.39
CA VAL A 97 9.98 3.05 5.61
C VAL A 97 8.49 3.27 5.33
N GLY A 98 7.93 2.50 4.39
CA GLY A 98 6.53 2.47 4.00
C GLY A 98 5.55 2.16 5.12
N PHE A 99 5.99 1.48 6.18
CA PHE A 99 5.19 1.26 7.40
C PHE A 99 4.90 2.57 8.13
N PHE A 100 5.83 3.52 8.08
CA PHE A 100 5.73 4.81 8.77
C PHE A 100 5.28 5.92 7.82
N VAL A 101 5.74 5.86 6.57
CA VAL A 101 5.53 6.89 5.56
C VAL A 101 4.94 6.23 4.32
N PHE A 102 3.62 6.34 4.18
CA PHE A 102 2.85 5.70 3.11
C PHE A 102 3.42 5.89 1.70
N VAL A 103 3.87 7.11 1.37
CA VAL A 103 4.43 7.45 0.05
C VAL A 103 5.65 6.57 -0.26
N CYS A 104 6.46 6.25 0.74
CA CYS A 104 7.60 5.36 0.59
C CYS A 104 7.16 3.93 0.25
N GLY A 105 6.07 3.43 0.85
CA GLY A 105 5.53 2.10 0.55
C GLY A 105 5.06 1.96 -0.90
N LEU A 106 4.39 3.00 -1.43
CA LEU A 106 3.97 3.04 -2.84
C LEU A 106 5.17 3.06 -3.79
N ILE A 107 6.15 3.93 -3.53
CA ILE A 107 7.37 4.04 -4.33
C ILE A 107 8.16 2.72 -4.27
N GLY A 108 8.29 2.10 -3.09
CA GLY A 108 8.95 0.81 -2.91
C GLY A 108 8.30 -0.32 -3.72
N ALA A 109 6.97 -0.33 -3.78
CA ALA A 109 6.23 -1.28 -4.60
C ALA A 109 6.46 -1.09 -6.11
N ILE A 110 6.52 0.15 -6.57
CA ILE A 110 6.81 0.50 -7.98
C ILE A 110 8.23 0.09 -8.36
N PHE A 111 9.23 0.45 -7.55
CA PHE A 111 10.63 0.07 -7.81
C PHE A 111 10.80 -1.46 -7.85
N SER A 112 10.20 -2.17 -6.89
CA SER A 112 10.24 -3.64 -6.85
C SER A 112 9.58 -4.26 -8.10
N LEU A 113 8.48 -3.67 -8.59
CA LEU A 113 7.81 -4.13 -9.80
C LEU A 113 8.66 -3.91 -11.06
N ILE A 114 9.37 -2.79 -11.15
CA ILE A 114 10.30 -2.50 -12.26
C ILE A 114 11.43 -3.53 -12.27
N ASP A 115 12.03 -3.83 -11.11
CA ASP A 115 13.09 -4.82 -11.00
C ASP A 115 12.62 -6.23 -11.38
N VAL A 116 11.42 -6.63 -10.94
CA VAL A 116 10.81 -7.91 -11.36
C VAL A 116 10.58 -7.93 -12.88
N LYS A 117 10.00 -6.88 -13.46
CA LYS A 117 9.76 -6.80 -14.91
C LYS A 117 11.06 -6.90 -15.70
N LYS A 118 12.11 -6.22 -15.26
CA LYS A 118 13.44 -6.29 -15.88
C LYS A 118 13.98 -7.71 -15.87
N LYS A 119 13.85 -8.44 -14.75
CA LYS A 119 14.30 -9.84 -14.65
C LYS A 119 13.46 -10.83 -15.48
N ILE A 120 12.17 -10.56 -15.67
CA ILE A 120 11.31 -11.38 -16.56
C ILE A 120 11.78 -11.22 -18.01
N LYS A 121 11.99 -9.97 -18.47
CA LYS A 121 12.45 -9.69 -19.84
C LYS A 121 13.78 -10.40 -20.15
N ILE A 122 14.76 -10.29 -19.26
CA ILE A 122 16.07 -10.93 -19.43
C ILE A 122 15.96 -12.45 -19.55
N ASN A 123 15.14 -13.11 -18.72
CA ASN A 123 14.97 -14.56 -18.82
C ASN A 123 14.32 -15.00 -20.14
N ASN A 124 13.40 -14.21 -20.68
CA ASN A 124 12.76 -14.52 -21.95
C ASN A 124 13.69 -14.27 -23.14
N ASP A 125 14.55 -13.26 -23.07
CA ASP A 125 15.58 -13.03 -24.10
C ASP A 125 16.64 -14.16 -24.10
N VAL A 126 17.00 -14.69 -22.93
CA VAL A 126 17.94 -15.83 -22.78
C VAL A 126 17.34 -17.15 -23.26
N SER A 127 16.05 -17.40 -23.06
CA SER A 127 15.39 -18.64 -23.52
C SER A 127 15.14 -18.67 -25.04
N ILE A 128 15.14 -17.51 -25.71
CA ILE A 128 14.92 -17.38 -27.15
C ILE A 128 16.24 -17.38 -27.94
N SER A 129 17.38 -17.11 -27.30
CA SER A 129 18.69 -17.24 -27.97
C SER A 129 18.93 -18.70 -28.35
N PRO A 130 18.90 -19.07 -29.64
CA PRO A 130 19.26 -20.41 -30.04
C PRO A 130 20.74 -20.59 -29.69
N ASN A 131 21.05 -21.80 -29.24
CA ASN A 131 22.40 -22.27 -29.00
C ASN A 131 23.17 -22.21 -30.34
N THR A 132 23.69 -21.04 -30.73
CA THR A 132 24.64 -20.91 -31.83
C THR A 132 26.05 -20.92 -31.23
N GLY A 133 26.44 -22.06 -30.68
CA GLY A 133 27.83 -22.49 -30.64
C GLY A 133 27.88 -23.76 -31.50
N LEU A 134 28.45 -23.71 -32.71
CA LEU A 134 29.88 -23.94 -32.95
C LEU A 134 30.36 -25.27 -32.34
#